data_AF-A0A699WZS5-F1
#
_entry.id   AF-A0A699WZS5-F1
#
_cell.length_a   1.000
_cell.length_b   1.000
_cell.length_c   1.000
_cell.angle_alpha   90.00
_cell.angle_beta   90.00
_cell.angle_gamma   90.00
#
_symmetry.space_group_name_H-M   'P 1'
#
loop_
_entity.id
_entity.type
_entity.pdbx_description
1 polymer ?
#
loop_
_entity_poly.entity_id
_entity_poly.type
_entity_poly.pdbx_seq_one_letter_code
_entity_poly.pdbx_strand_id
1 'polypeptide(L)' 'FHPQTNGKTERVNALLELYLRHYVNANQHDWDKLLDVAQFSYNMQRSEATGKSPFELVTGRQPLTPNALAAS' A
#
# COMPACT_ATOMS: atom_id res chain seq x y z
N PHE A 1 23.73 -5.98 10.80
CA PHE A 1 22.72 -5.69 9.75
C PHE A 1 21.79 -6.87 9.67
N HIS A 2 20.49 -6.69 9.95
CA HIS A 2 19.50 -7.76 10.08
C HIS A 2 18.58 -7.74 8.84
N PRO A 3 18.79 -8.61 7.83
CA PRO A 3 18.08 -8.53 6.54
C PRO A 3 16.65 -9.07 6.58
N GLN A 4 16.24 -9.73 7.66
CA GLN A 4 15.01 -10.53 7.68
C GLN A 4 13.73 -9.76 8.03
N THR A 5 13.81 -8.46 8.36
CA THR A 5 12.63 -7.66 8.72
C THR A 5 12.38 -6.49 7.75
N ASN A 6 13.33 -6.22 6.85
CA ASN A 6 13.27 -5.04 5.99
C ASN A 6 12.44 -5.19 4.71
N GLY A 7 12.10 -6.41 4.29
CA GLY A 7 11.40 -6.61 3.01
C GLY A 7 9.99 -5.98 2.95
N LYS A 8 9.31 -5.80 4.09
CA LYS A 8 8.03 -5.07 4.14
C LYS A 8 8.25 -3.57 3.96
N THR A 9 9.21 -3.00 4.69
CA THR A 9 9.60 -1.59 4.60
C THR A 9 10.12 -1.25 3.20
N GLU A 10 10.95 -2.11 2.62
CA GLU A 10 11.46 -1.95 1.25
C GLU A 10 10.35 -1.99 0.20
N ARG A 11 9.36 -2.88 0.37
CA ARG A 11 8.21 -2.95 -0.55
C ARG A 11 7.31 -1.72 -0.43
N VAL A 12 7.09 -1.21 0.80
CA VAL A 12 6.38 0.06 1.02
C VAL A 12 7.15 1.22 0.42
N ASN A 13 8.47 1.31 0.64
CA ASN A 13 9.33 2.35 0.10
C ASN A 13 9.33 2.34 -1.44
N ALA A 14 9.39 1.16 -2.06
CA ALA A 14 9.32 1.04 -3.52
C ALA A 14 7.96 1.48 -4.09
N LEU A 15 6.86 1.16 -3.38
CA LEU A 15 5.51 1.60 -3.75
C LEU A 15 5.38 3.12 -3.60
N LEU A 16 5.94 3.68 -2.53
CA LEU A 16 6.01 5.12 -2.29
C LEU A 16 6.82 5.83 -3.38
N GLU A 17 8.00 5.32 -3.72
CA GLU A 17 8.84 5.85 -4.80
C GLU A 17 8.13 5.81 -6.15
N LEU A 18 7.47 4.70 -6.48
CA LEU A 18 6.72 4.56 -7.73
C LEU A 18 5.58 5.58 -7.80
N TYR A 19 4.83 5.72 -6.71
CA TYR A 19 3.70 6.64 -6.62
C TYR A 19 4.16 8.10 -6.67
N LEU A 20 5.19 8.46 -5.89
CA LEU A 20 5.75 9.81 -5.90
C LEU A 20 6.33 10.17 -7.28
N ARG A 21 6.99 9.23 -7.97
CA ARG A 21 7.46 9.45 -9.36
C ARG A 21 6.34 9.74 -10.36
N HIS A 22 5.13 9.21 -10.15
CA HIS A 22 4.00 9.38 -11.07
C HIS A 22 3.11 10.57 -10.71
N TYR A 23 3.01 10.92 -9.42
CA TYR A 23 2.05 11.92 -8.93
C TYR A 23 2.69 13.23 -8.45
N VAL A 24 3.99 13.26 -8.16
CA VAL A 24 4.69 14.51 -7.80
C VAL A 24 5.19 15.19 -9.06
N ASN A 25 4.36 16.07 -9.65
CA ASN A 25 4.83 17.12 -10.56
C ASN A 25 4.83 18.46 -9.81
N ALA A 26 5.91 19.23 -9.96
CA ALA A 26 6.26 20.60 -9.55
C ALA A 26 5.83 21.15 -8.16
N ASN A 27 4.62 20.86 -7.68
CA ASN A 27 3.99 21.59 -6.58
C ASN A 27 4.15 20.94 -5.18
N GLN A 28 4.82 19.80 -5.04
CA GLN A 28 5.47 19.24 -3.83
C GLN A 28 4.79 19.39 -2.43
N HIS A 29 3.49 19.67 -2.32
CA HIS A 29 2.85 20.07 -1.06
C HIS A 29 1.83 19.08 -0.51
N ASP A 30 1.58 17.96 -1.19
CA ASP A 30 0.56 16.98 -0.82
C ASP A 30 1.10 15.58 -0.57
N TRP A 31 2.42 15.41 -0.52
CA TRP A 31 3.09 14.12 -0.31
C TRP A 31 2.62 13.39 0.96
N ASP A 32 2.22 14.13 1.99
CA ASP A 32 1.67 13.64 3.25
C ASP A 32 0.29 12.99 3.05
N LYS A 33 -0.56 13.57 2.21
CA LYS A 33 -1.85 12.99 1.82
C LYS A 33 -1.68 11.73 0.96
N LEU A 34 -0.55 11.62 0.26
CA LEU A 34 -0.23 10.45 -0.55
C LEU A 34 0.24 9.26 0.30
N LEU A 35 0.75 9.50 1.52
CA LEU A 35 1.13 8.43 2.44
C LEU A 35 -0.06 7.55 2.82
N ASP A 36 -1.20 8.17 3.13
CA ASP A 36 -2.42 7.44 3.50
C ASP A 36 -2.89 6.53 2.36
N VAL A 37 -2.82 7.03 1.12
CA VAL A 37 -3.20 6.25 -0.08
C VAL A 37 -2.24 5.10 -0.33
N ALA A 38 -0.93 5.32 -0.19
CA ALA A 38 0.07 4.28 -0.37
C ALA A 38 -0.04 3.20 0.72
N GLN A 39 -0.21 3.60 1.98
CA GLN A 39 -0.43 2.69 3.10
C GLN A 39 -1.72 1.88 2.92
N PHE A 40 -2.80 2.52 2.51
CA PHE A 40 -4.06 1.84 2.22
C PHE A 40 -3.88 0.82 1.09
N SER A 41 -3.23 1.19 0.00
CA SER A 41 -2.96 0.32 -1.14
C SER A 41 -2.10 -0.89 -0.74
N TYR A 42 -1.06 -0.68 0.07
CA TYR A 42 -0.24 -1.76 0.62
C TYR A 42 -1.05 -2.70 1.51
N ASN A 43 -1.88 -2.16 2.40
CA ASN A 43 -2.71 -2.96 3.30
C ASN A 43 -3.83 -3.74 2.59
N MET A 44 -4.22 -3.30 1.39
CA MET A 44 -5.14 -4.01 0.48
C MET A 44 -4.45 -5.14 -0.29
N GLN A 45 -3.14 -5.03 -0.55
CA GLN A 45 -2.43 -5.97 -1.42
C GLN A 45 -2.25 -7.34 -0.74
N ARG A 46 -2.72 -8.41 -1.41
CA ARG A 46 -2.49 -9.78 -0.95
C ARG A 46 -1.05 -10.20 -1.18
N SER A 47 -0.44 -10.81 -0.18
CA SER A 47 0.90 -11.39 -0.32
C SER A 47 0.80 -12.77 -0.97
N GLU A 48 1.61 -13.03 -2.01
CA GLU A 48 1.67 -14.35 -2.65
C GLU A 48 2.02 -15.47 -1.67
N ALA A 49 2.89 -15.19 -0.69
CA ALA A 49 3.33 -16.19 0.28
C ALA A 49 2.21 -16.65 1.24
N THR A 50 1.22 -15.79 1.52
CA THR A 50 0.16 -16.08 2.50
C THR A 50 -1.25 -16.12 1.88
N GLY A 51 -1.40 -15.67 0.64
CA GLY A 51 -2.69 -15.44 -0.03
C GLY A 51 -3.54 -14.34 0.60
N LYS A 52 -3.05 -13.68 1.64
CA LYS A 52 -3.79 -12.72 2.46
C LYS A 52 -3.14 -11.34 2.44
N SER A 53 -3.97 -10.33 2.52
CA SER A 53 -3.55 -8.94 2.71
C SER A 53 -3.29 -8.63 4.19
N PRO A 54 -2.51 -7.59 4.50
CA PRO A 54 -2.38 -7.10 5.87
C PRO A 54 -3.73 -6.81 6.55
N PHE A 55 -4.70 -6.22 5.84
CA PHE A 55 -6.04 -5.99 6.39
C PHE A 55 -6.75 -7.30 6.78
N GLU A 56 -6.66 -8.35 5.98
CA GLU A 56 -7.27 -9.64 6.31
C GLU A 56 -6.56 -10.34 7.47
N LEU A 57 -5.25 -10.16 7.59
CA LEU A 57 -4.50 -10.73 8.70
C LEU A 57 -4.85 -10.06 10.03
N VAL A 58 -5.12 -8.75 10.03
CA VAL A 58 -5.44 -7.98 11.24
C VAL A 58 -6.93 -8.01 11.57
N THR A 59 -7.80 -7.87 10.58
CA THR A 59 -9.24 -7.67 10.77
C THR A 59 -10.10 -8.85 10.32
N GLY A 60 -9.49 -9.84 9.66
CA GLY A 60 -10.20 -10.97 9.06
C GLY A 60 -10.96 -10.64 7.77
N ARG A 61 -10.96 -9.39 7.32
CA ARG A 61 -11.71 -8.93 6.14
C ARG A 61 -10.89 -7.96 5.28
N GLN A 62 -11.24 -7.89 4.00
CA GLN A 62 -10.78 -6.83 3.11
C GLN A 62 -11.74 -5.63 3.18
N PRO A 63 -11.25 -4.38 3.26
CA PRO A 63 -12.09 -3.20 3.13
C PRO A 63 -12.81 -3.17 1.78
N LEU A 64 -14.07 -2.73 1.79
CA LEU A 64 -14.80 -2.46 0.56
C LEU A 64 -14.33 -1.11 0.01
N THR A 65 -13.73 -1.14 -1.18
CA THR A 65 -13.40 0.08 -1.92
C THR A 65 -14.54 0.41 -2.88
N PRO A 66 -14.71 1.69 -3.27
CA PRO A 66 -15.68 2.06 -4.30
C PRO A 66 -15.53 1.23 -5.59
N ASN A 67 -14.27 0.90 -5.94
CA ASN A 67 -13.96 0.06 -7.09
C ASN A 67 -14.43 -1.40 -6.93
N ALA A 68 -14.37 -1.96 -5.71
CA ALA A 68 -14.86 -3.31 -5.43
C ALA A 68 -16.40 -3.39 -5.42
N LEU A 69 -17.09 -2.31 -5.02
CA LEU A 69 -18.55 -2.21 -5.07
C LEU A 69 -19.09 -2.00 -6.49
N ALA A 70 -18.30 -1.41 -7.39
CA ALA A 70 -18.69 -1.22 -8.78
C ALA A 70 -18.53 -2.49 -9.65
N ALA A 71 -17.77 -3.48 -9.15
CA ALA A 71 -17.52 -4.75 -9.83
C ALA A 71 -18.44 -5.90 -9.37
N SER A 72 -19.37 -5.61 -8.46
CA SER A 72 -20.35 -6.56 -7.89
C SER A 72 -21.75 -6.39 -8.46
#